data_AF-A0A6V7L7C3-F1
#
_entry.id   AF-A0A6V7L7C3-F1
#
_cell.length_a   1.000
_cell.length_b   1.000
_cell.length_c   1.000
_cell.angle_alpha   90.00
_cell.angle_beta   90.00
_cell.angle_gamma   90.00
#
_symmetry.space_group_name_H-M   'P 1'
#
loop_
_entity.id
_entity.type
_entity.pdbx_description
1 polymer ?
#
loop_
_entity_poly.entity_id
_entity_poly.type
_entity_poly.pdbx_seq_one_letter_code
_entity_poly.pdbx_strand_id
1 'polypeptide(L)' 'GDSGGPLICNGHLAGIISSGHPYGDEVTNYVDVAYYKGWIDDIITET' A
#
# COMPACT_ATOMS: atom_id res chain seq x y z
N GLY A 1 -7.20 -8.49 -10.20
CA GLY A 1 -7.63 -7.12 -9.90
C GLY A 1 -7.00 -6.81 -8.58
N ASP A 2 -5.79 -6.27 -8.64
CA ASP A 2 -4.81 -6.45 -7.57
C ASP A 2 -4.64 -5.19 -6.72
N SER A 3 -5.28 -4.08 -7.14
CA SER A 3 -5.39 -2.85 -6.36
C SER A 3 -5.95 -3.12 -4.97
N GLY A 4 -5.33 -2.54 -3.95
CA GLY A 4 -5.59 -2.83 -2.53
C GLY A 4 -4.74 -3.97 -1.97
N GLY A 5 -4.05 -4.74 -2.81
CA GLY A 5 -3.17 -5.83 -2.39
C GLY A 5 -1.87 -5.34 -1.73
N PRO A 6 -1.24 -6.16 -0.87
CA PRO A 6 -0.06 -5.75 -0.10
C PRO A 6 1.24 -5.89 -0.89
N LEU A 7 2.16 -4.95 -0.66
CA LEU A 7 3.59 -5.12 -0.90
C LEU A 7 4.28 -5.43 0.44
N ILE A 8 4.84 -6.63 0.56
CA ILE A 8 5.55 -7.08 1.75
C ILE A 8 7.06 -7.00 1.51
N CYS A 9 7.77 -6.22 2.33
CA CYS A 9 9.23 -6.14 2.32
C CYS A 9 9.76 -6.50 3.70
N ASN A 10 10.64 -7.51 3.77
CA ASN A 10 11.22 -8.00 5.03
C ASN A 10 10.16 -8.27 6.13
N GLY A 11 9.02 -8.85 5.74
CA GLY A 11 7.92 -9.18 6.66
C GLY A 11 7.04 -7.99 7.07
N HIS A 12 7.26 -6.79 6.53
CA HIS A 12 6.48 -5.60 6.84
C HIS A 12 5.62 -5.18 5.66
N LEU A 13 4.43 -4.66 5.93
CA LEU A 13 3.57 -4.03 4.93
C LEU A 13 4.17 -2.68 4.54
N ALA A 14 4.90 -2.66 3.42
CA ALA A 14 5.60 -1.47 2.92
C ALA A 14 4.70 -0.64 1.99
N GLY A 15 3.81 -1.28 1.25
CA GLY A 15 2.93 -0.57 0.33
C GLY A 15 1.62 -1.27 0.02
N ILE A 16 0.72 -0.53 -0.62
CA ILE A 16 -0.58 -1.01 -1.10
C ILE A 16 -0.66 -0.73 -2.60
N ILE A 17 -1.00 -1.74 -3.42
CA ILE A 17 -1.11 -1.57 -4.87
C ILE A 17 -2.18 -0.51 -5.18
N SER A 18 -1.80 0.57 -5.86
CA SER A 18 -2.71 1.62 -6.28
C SER A 18 -3.09 1.46 -7.74
N SER A 19 -2.09 1.58 -8.61
CA SER A 19 -2.25 1.51 -10.06
C SER A 19 -1.10 0.75 -10.70
N GLY A 20 -1.37 0.18 -11.86
CA GLY A 20 -0.40 -0.52 -12.68
C GLY A 20 -0.93 -0.67 -14.09
N HIS A 21 -0.04 -0.97 -15.02
CA HIS A 21 -0.42 -1.19 -16.40
C HIS A 21 -1.17 -2.53 -16.54
N PRO A 22 -2.25 -2.62 -17.35
CA PRO A 22 -3.09 -3.82 -17.45
C PRO A 22 -2.34 -5.08 -17.91
N TYR A 23 -1.16 -4.92 -18.52
CA TYR A 23 -0.35 -6.04 -19.01
C TYR A 23 0.87 -6.37 -18.12
N GLY A 24 1.07 -5.66 -17.00
CA GLY A 24 2.10 -5.98 -16.00
C GLY A 24 3.55 -5.79 -16.46
N ASP A 25 3.76 -5.06 -17.54
CA ASP A 25 5.03 -4.77 -18.20
C ASP A 25 5.66 -3.43 -17.77
N GLU A 26 4.96 -2.66 -16.94
CA GLU A 26 5.42 -1.37 -16.43
C GLU A 26 5.50 -1.33 -14.90
N VAL A 27 5.97 -0.20 -14.37
CA VAL A 27 6.09 0.07 -12.94
C VAL A 27 4.70 0.08 -12.29
N THR A 28 4.53 -0.76 -11.27
CA THR A 28 3.38 -0.70 -10.36
C THR A 28 3.60 0.40 -9.33
N ASN A 29 2.61 1.28 -9.17
CA ASN A 29 2.63 2.31 -8.14
C ASN A 29 2.00 1.78 -6.86
N TYR A 30 2.69 1.97 -5.75
CA TYR A 30 2.24 1.61 -4.42
C TYR A 30 2.01 2.86 -3.59
N VAL A 31 0.96 2.86 -2.77
CA VAL A 31 0.83 3.81 -1.66
C VAL A 31 1.87 3.44 -0.60
N ASP A 32 2.68 4.40 -0.16
CA ASP A 32 3.64 4.22 0.93
C ASP A 32 2.92 4.16 2.27
N VAL A 33 2.93 2.98 2.91
CA VAL A 33 2.24 2.77 4.19
C VAL A 33 2.91 3.52 5.33
N ALA A 34 4.22 3.73 5.29
CA ALA A 34 4.94 4.46 6.33
C ALA A 34 4.55 5.94 6.34
N TYR A 35 4.33 6.53 5.17
CA TYR A 35 3.88 7.92 5.03
C TYR A 35 2.52 8.16 5.70
N TYR A 36 1.58 7.22 5.55
CA TYR A 36 0.22 7.34 6.10
C TYR A 36 0.06 6.77 7.50
N LYS A 37 1.13 6.26 8.14
CA LYS A 37 1.04 5.58 9.42
C LYS A 37 0.33 6.41 10.51
N GLY A 38 0.61 7.71 10.60
CA GLY A 38 -0.04 8.59 11.58
C GLY A 38 -1.55 8.65 11.40
N TRP A 39 -2.01 8.89 10.17
CA TRP A 39 -3.45 8.90 9.87
C TRP A 39 -4.12 7.54 10.14
N ILE A 40 -3.44 6.43 9.80
CA ILE A 40 -3.95 5.09 10.08
C ILE A 40 -4.09 4.90 11.60
N ASP A 41 -3.05 5.23 12.37
CA ASP A 41 -3.06 5.11 13.82
C ASP A 41 -4.16 5.97 14.44
N ASP A 42 -4.35 7.21 13.99
CA ASP A 42 -5.42 8.10 14.46
C ASP A 42 -6.79 7.43 14.24
N ILE A 43 -7.08 6.95 13.03
CA ILE A 43 -8.38 6.34 12.70
C ILE A 43 -8.64 5.05 13.49
N ILE A 44 -7.63 4.20 13.72
CA ILE A 44 -7.82 2.93 14.43
C ILE A 44 -7.84 3.10 15.95
N THR A 45 -7.30 4.20 16.48
CA THR A 45 -7.25 4.49 17.92
C THR A 45 -8.33 5.45 18.40
N GLU A 46 -9.02 6.14 17.48
CA GLU A 46 -10.21 6.93 17.79
C GLU A 46 -11.33 5.99 18.31
N THR A 47 -11.56 6.03 19.63
CA THR A 47 -12.64 5.29 20.34
C THR A 47 -13.88 6.13 20.54
#